data_AF-A0A933RG41-F1
#
_entry.id   AF-A0A933RG41-F1
#
_cell.length_a   1.000
_cell.length_b   1.000
_cell.length_c   1.000
_cell.angle_alpha   90.00
_cell.angle_beta   90.00
_cell.angle_gamma   90.00
#
_symmetry.space_group_name_H-M   'P 1'
#
loop_
_entity.id
_entity.type
_entity.pdbx_description
1 polymer ?
#
loop_
_entity_poly.entity_id
_entity_poly.type
_entity_poly.pdbx_seq_one_letter_code
_entity_poly.pdbx_strand_id
1 'polypeptide(L)'
;MAKAKKKGGGSRPQRSAEPTTAQLRQEYYKRRAEEQALESMGITLGDREPAKGDARWWSEARNALDALEIIHAVWRFAGVMGGVPEPEDWDPDRGWPTVEEVEAVFGSWDKMLDASGIDQAVIGEVIDKALAAHEELQAERKRLEGEQRRLEDEAKRIPELKRREEVARAKRDESDAARQEAEAARDAAARERDGLAARVAALEAELAELRAAPEAPPAEEELLEEMERALAAQAASQQARDELHERMERLRAEREQDRRTIEELTRTLARVDAGSGGEEAAVAAEPEAPPASVLEAVERAAAEATHLRFAPKAFETAEDSPFRRPGLVLRTLRTLDEVAGRYAEGDMGRSLGQAAAEHGITQWKPDVAETTRKRYEDEYTFTLDGKKLWVGPHIGLGSGSGAQFIARIYLHVADGSDPDVPRGIIVAVVGRHLPDTTT
;
A
#
# COMPACT_ATOMS: atom_id res chain seq x y z
N MET A 1 -33.48 -50.94 30.21
CA MET A 1 -33.77 -49.52 29.89
C MET A 1 -34.24 -49.43 28.46
N ALA A 2 -35.50 -49.03 28.27
CA ALA A 2 -36.16 -48.87 26.99
C ALA A 2 -36.00 -47.42 26.49
N LYS A 3 -35.60 -47.23 25.24
CA LYS A 3 -35.79 -45.99 24.46
C LYS A 3 -36.06 -46.40 23.00
N ALA A 4 -37.33 -46.47 22.61
CA ALA A 4 -38.12 -45.37 22.03
C ALA A 4 -37.89 -45.25 20.51
N LYS A 5 -38.73 -46.00 19.81
CA LYS A 5 -38.93 -46.06 18.35
C LYS A 5 -39.61 -44.76 17.90
N LYS A 6 -38.90 -43.88 17.17
CA LYS A 6 -39.51 -42.68 16.56
C LYS A 6 -40.01 -43.02 15.15
N LYS A 7 -41.32 -43.26 15.05
CA LYS A 7 -42.10 -43.23 13.81
C LYS A 7 -42.34 -41.77 13.42
N GLY A 8 -42.38 -41.48 12.11
CA GLY A 8 -42.98 -40.25 11.60
C GLY A 8 -42.21 -39.57 10.47
N GLY A 9 -41.86 -40.29 9.39
CA GLY A 9 -41.59 -39.63 8.11
C GLY A 9 -42.93 -39.26 7.49
N GLY A 10 -43.31 -37.98 7.59
CA GLY A 10 -44.50 -37.46 6.92
C GLY A 10 -44.33 -37.58 5.40
N SER A 11 -45.24 -38.32 4.76
CA SER A 11 -45.36 -38.38 3.31
C SER A 11 -45.58 -36.96 2.77
N ARG A 12 -44.69 -36.50 1.90
CA ARG A 12 -44.91 -35.30 1.07
C ARG A 12 -46.27 -35.42 0.38
N PRO A 13 -47.10 -34.37 0.32
CA PRO A 13 -48.30 -34.38 -0.48
C PRO A 13 -47.89 -34.63 -1.94
N GLN A 14 -48.38 -35.73 -2.53
CA GLN A 14 -48.23 -35.95 -3.96
C GLN A 14 -48.91 -34.77 -4.67
N ARG A 15 -48.14 -34.02 -5.46
CA ARG A 15 -48.69 -33.08 -6.44
C ARG A 15 -49.74 -33.85 -7.23
N SER A 16 -50.98 -33.35 -7.26
CA SER A 16 -52.03 -33.91 -8.11
C SER A 16 -51.49 -33.91 -9.54
N ALA A 17 -51.24 -35.10 -10.08
CA ALA A 17 -50.79 -35.24 -11.45
C ALA A 17 -51.82 -34.55 -12.35
N GLU A 18 -51.35 -33.69 -13.24
CA GLU A 18 -52.20 -33.06 -14.25
C GLU A 18 -53.01 -34.16 -14.96
N PRO A 19 -54.32 -33.95 -15.18
CA PRO A 19 -55.17 -34.95 -15.76
C PRO A 19 -54.61 -35.36 -17.13
N THR A 20 -54.41 -36.67 -17.29
CA THR A 20 -53.92 -37.22 -18.55
C THR A 20 -54.91 -36.86 -19.67
N THR A 21 -54.43 -36.78 -20.91
CA THR A 21 -55.28 -36.54 -22.09
C THR A 21 -56.44 -37.52 -22.21
N ALA A 22 -56.30 -38.73 -21.66
CA ALA A 22 -57.39 -39.71 -21.56
C ALA A 22 -58.47 -39.29 -20.53
N GLN A 23 -58.07 -38.74 -19.39
CA GLN A 23 -59.00 -38.21 -18.37
C GLN A 23 -59.74 -36.96 -18.88
N LEU A 24 -59.03 -36.05 -19.55
CA LEU A 24 -59.65 -34.87 -20.19
C LEU A 24 -60.67 -35.27 -21.26
N ARG A 25 -60.37 -36.30 -22.06
CA ARG A 25 -61.33 -36.85 -23.04
C ARG A 25 -62.54 -37.50 -22.36
N GLN A 26 -62.35 -38.22 -21.26
CA GLN A 26 -63.47 -38.80 -20.51
C GLN A 26 -64.36 -37.72 -19.89
N GLU A 27 -63.80 -36.66 -19.33
CA GLU A 27 -64.58 -35.52 -18.83
C GLU A 27 -65.33 -34.81 -19.95
N TYR A 28 -64.71 -34.64 -21.12
CA TYR A 28 -65.38 -34.07 -22.29
C TYR A 28 -66.59 -34.90 -22.74
N TYR A 29 -66.45 -36.23 -22.85
CA TYR A 29 -67.56 -37.09 -23.22
C TYR A 29 -68.65 -37.15 -22.15
N LYS A 30 -68.27 -37.09 -20.87
CA LYS A 30 -69.21 -37.03 -19.77
C LYS A 30 -70.04 -35.74 -19.81
N ARG A 31 -69.38 -34.60 -20.00
CA ARG A 31 -70.04 -33.29 -20.13
C ARG A 31 -70.95 -33.23 -21.35
N ARG A 32 -70.53 -33.80 -22.47
CA ARG A 32 -71.35 -33.89 -23.69
C ARG A 32 -72.56 -34.82 -23.52
N ALA A 33 -72.41 -35.91 -22.77
CA ALA A 33 -73.51 -36.80 -22.43
C ALA A 33 -74.50 -36.14 -21.45
N GLU A 34 -74.01 -35.34 -20.50
CA GLU A 34 -74.85 -34.52 -19.62
C GLU A 34 -75.61 -33.44 -20.39
N GLU A 35 -74.96 -32.76 -21.34
CA GLU A 35 -75.61 -31.80 -22.24
C GLU A 35 -76.67 -32.46 -23.12
N GLN A 36 -76.40 -33.63 -23.71
CA GLN A 36 -77.40 -34.40 -24.46
C GLN A 36 -78.54 -34.92 -23.58
N ALA A 37 -78.25 -35.32 -22.33
CA ALA A 37 -79.28 -35.72 -21.38
C ALA A 37 -80.20 -34.54 -21.04
N LEU A 38 -79.65 -33.34 -20.81
CA LEU A 38 -80.42 -32.12 -20.59
C LEU A 38 -81.25 -31.72 -21.82
N GLU A 39 -80.68 -31.86 -23.02
CA GLU A 39 -81.37 -31.60 -24.29
C GLU A 39 -82.53 -32.57 -24.53
N SER A 40 -82.36 -33.86 -24.21
CA SER A 40 -83.44 -34.86 -24.27
C SER A 40 -84.56 -34.64 -23.26
N MET A 41 -84.29 -33.91 -22.16
CA MET A 41 -85.29 -33.46 -21.20
C MET A 41 -85.95 -32.12 -21.61
N GLY A 42 -85.62 -31.59 -22.79
CA GLY A 42 -86.16 -30.32 -23.30
C GLY A 42 -85.61 -29.09 -22.59
N ILE A 43 -84.47 -29.23 -21.88
CA ILE A 43 -83.78 -28.13 -21.19
C ILE A 43 -82.60 -27.70 -22.06
N THR A 44 -82.86 -26.82 -23.01
CA THR A 44 -81.85 -26.11 -23.78
C THR A 44 -81.23 -25.00 -22.91
N LEU A 45 -79.92 -25.05 -22.67
CA LEU A 45 -79.17 -24.00 -21.96
C LEU A 45 -79.29 -22.60 -22.60
N GLY A 46 -79.79 -22.53 -23.85
CA GLY A 46 -80.10 -21.30 -24.57
C GLY A 46 -81.39 -20.59 -24.14
N ASP A 47 -82.30 -21.24 -23.39
CA ASP A 47 -83.59 -20.67 -22.97
C ASP A 47 -83.61 -20.19 -21.52
N ARG A 48 -82.45 -19.94 -20.91
CA ARG A 48 -82.42 -19.08 -19.72
C ARG A 48 -82.76 -17.67 -20.18
N GLU A 49 -83.96 -17.18 -19.87
CA GLU A 49 -84.23 -15.74 -19.88
C GLU A 49 -83.02 -15.06 -19.21
N PRO A 50 -82.31 -14.15 -19.90
CA PRO A 50 -81.23 -13.42 -19.26
C PRO A 50 -81.83 -12.82 -18.00
N ALA A 51 -81.20 -13.07 -16.85
CA ALA A 51 -81.67 -12.53 -15.59
C ALA A 51 -81.92 -11.04 -15.82
N LYS A 52 -83.17 -10.58 -15.61
CA LYS A 52 -83.60 -9.18 -15.74
C LYS A 52 -82.95 -8.34 -14.63
N GLY A 53 -81.63 -8.36 -14.57
CA GLY A 53 -80.80 -7.43 -13.83
C GLY A 53 -80.49 -6.26 -14.74
N ASP A 54 -80.45 -5.07 -14.15
CA ASP A 54 -79.98 -3.86 -14.82
C ASP A 54 -78.66 -4.17 -15.55
N ALA A 55 -78.60 -3.96 -16.87
CA ALA A 55 -77.40 -4.25 -17.67
C ALA A 55 -76.16 -3.53 -17.10
N ARG A 56 -76.39 -2.42 -16.39
CA ARG A 56 -75.40 -1.70 -15.62
C ARG A 56 -74.77 -2.56 -14.50
N TRP A 57 -75.57 -3.30 -13.74
CA TRP A 57 -75.08 -4.14 -12.64
C TRP A 57 -74.16 -5.26 -13.14
N TRP A 58 -74.50 -5.89 -14.26
CA TRP A 58 -73.65 -6.92 -14.88
C TRP A 58 -72.33 -6.35 -15.39
N SER A 59 -72.34 -5.15 -15.96
CA SER A 59 -71.11 -4.47 -16.39
C SER A 59 -70.24 -4.08 -15.19
N GLU A 60 -70.83 -3.57 -14.11
CA GLU A 60 -70.11 -3.20 -12.89
C GLU A 60 -69.49 -4.43 -12.21
N ALA A 61 -70.22 -5.55 -12.14
CA ALA A 61 -69.72 -6.81 -11.59
C ALA A 61 -68.56 -7.39 -12.42
N ARG A 62 -68.63 -7.29 -13.76
CA ARG A 62 -67.56 -7.74 -14.64
C ARG A 62 -66.31 -6.88 -14.49
N ASN A 63 -66.45 -5.55 -14.48
CA ASN A 63 -65.32 -4.64 -14.26
C ASN A 63 -64.64 -4.88 -12.90
N ALA A 64 -65.41 -5.21 -11.86
CA ALA A 64 -64.86 -5.55 -10.55
C ALA A 64 -64.07 -6.88 -10.56
N LEU A 65 -64.53 -7.88 -11.35
CA LEU A 65 -63.81 -9.13 -11.52
C LEU A 65 -62.50 -8.93 -12.29
N ASP A 66 -62.57 -8.20 -13.41
CA ASP A 66 -61.39 -7.88 -14.22
C ASP A 66 -60.35 -7.10 -13.38
N ALA A 67 -60.79 -6.16 -12.54
CA ALA A 67 -59.93 -5.45 -11.59
C ALA A 67 -59.23 -6.39 -10.60
N LEU A 68 -59.96 -7.35 -10.01
CA LEU A 68 -59.38 -8.31 -9.06
C LEU A 68 -58.38 -9.25 -9.72
N GLU A 69 -58.67 -9.71 -10.94
CA GLU A 69 -57.78 -10.58 -11.69
C GLU A 69 -56.47 -9.87 -12.09
N ILE A 70 -56.55 -8.58 -12.46
CA ILE A 70 -55.38 -7.73 -12.76
C ILE A 70 -54.53 -7.54 -11.49
N ILE A 71 -55.15 -7.16 -10.36
CA ILE A 71 -54.45 -7.00 -9.08
C ILE A 71 -53.75 -8.31 -8.69
N HIS A 72 -54.42 -9.45 -8.84
CA HIS A 72 -53.80 -10.75 -8.55
C HIS A 72 -52.60 -11.04 -9.46
N ALA A 73 -52.66 -10.71 -10.74
CA ALA A 73 -51.54 -10.86 -11.68
C ALA A 73 -50.33 -10.00 -11.26
N VAL A 74 -50.56 -8.77 -10.83
CA VAL A 74 -49.53 -7.82 -10.34
C VAL A 74 -48.84 -8.35 -9.09
N TRP A 75 -49.61 -8.83 -8.11
CA TRP A 75 -49.07 -9.44 -6.90
C TRP A 75 -48.30 -10.74 -7.19
N ARG A 76 -48.76 -11.54 -8.14
CA ARG A 76 -48.04 -12.73 -8.58
C ARG A 76 -46.72 -12.36 -9.25
N PHE A 77 -46.71 -11.35 -10.12
CA PHE A 77 -45.49 -10.86 -10.75
C PHE A 77 -44.48 -10.43 -9.69
N ALA A 78 -44.89 -9.57 -8.75
CA ALA A 78 -44.00 -9.09 -7.70
C ALA A 78 -43.47 -10.20 -6.80
N GLY A 79 -44.30 -11.20 -6.47
CA GLY A 79 -43.85 -12.35 -5.70
C GLY A 79 -42.84 -13.25 -6.44
N VAL A 80 -42.88 -13.29 -7.77
CA VAL A 80 -41.98 -14.14 -8.59
C VAL A 80 -40.71 -13.39 -9.00
N MET A 81 -40.86 -12.14 -9.43
CA MET A 81 -39.78 -11.33 -10.00
C MET A 81 -39.08 -10.47 -8.95
N GLY A 82 -39.69 -10.27 -7.78
CA GLY A 82 -39.11 -9.48 -6.69
C GLY A 82 -39.14 -7.97 -6.95
N GLY A 83 -40.11 -7.48 -7.72
CA GLY A 83 -40.27 -6.06 -8.03
C GLY A 83 -41.69 -5.73 -8.50
N VAL A 84 -42.08 -4.46 -8.39
CA VAL A 84 -43.35 -3.97 -8.94
C VAL A 84 -43.26 -4.00 -10.48
N PRO A 85 -44.26 -4.54 -11.20
CA PRO A 85 -44.21 -4.57 -12.67
C PRO A 85 -44.29 -3.17 -13.27
N GLU A 86 -43.46 -2.92 -14.28
CA GLU A 86 -43.57 -1.78 -15.19
C GLU A 86 -44.47 -2.14 -16.39
N PRO A 87 -45.07 -1.14 -17.08
CA PRO A 87 -45.90 -1.40 -18.27
C PRO A 87 -45.19 -2.26 -19.32
N GLU A 88 -43.88 -2.09 -19.48
CA GLU A 88 -43.04 -2.80 -20.44
C GLU A 88 -42.85 -4.29 -20.08
N ASP A 89 -43.05 -4.67 -18.81
CA ASP A 89 -42.98 -6.07 -18.37
C ASP A 89 -44.16 -6.89 -18.89
N TRP A 90 -45.24 -6.23 -19.31
CA TRP A 90 -46.50 -6.85 -19.73
C TRP A 90 -46.57 -6.85 -21.25
N ASP A 91 -45.89 -7.84 -21.82
CA ASP A 91 -45.79 -8.07 -23.27
C ASP A 91 -47.17 -8.43 -23.85
N PRO A 92 -47.69 -7.68 -24.85
CA PRO A 92 -48.98 -7.94 -25.47
C PRO A 92 -49.07 -9.34 -26.11
N ASP A 93 -47.93 -9.97 -26.44
CA ASP A 93 -47.87 -11.31 -27.01
C ASP A 93 -47.73 -12.43 -25.96
N ARG A 94 -47.46 -12.11 -24.67
CA ARG A 94 -47.24 -13.11 -23.60
C ARG A 94 -48.47 -13.41 -22.74
N GLY A 95 -49.57 -12.74 -23.00
CA GLY A 95 -50.87 -13.04 -22.41
C GLY A 95 -51.36 -12.01 -21.40
N TRP A 96 -52.56 -12.27 -20.90
CA TRP A 96 -53.35 -11.36 -20.08
C TRP A 96 -52.76 -11.15 -18.66
N PRO A 97 -52.79 -9.92 -18.11
CA PRO A 97 -53.38 -8.71 -18.69
C PRO A 97 -52.37 -7.90 -19.53
N THR A 98 -52.90 -7.11 -20.46
CA THR A 98 -52.14 -6.15 -21.27
C THR A 98 -52.24 -4.73 -20.69
N VAL A 99 -51.34 -3.82 -21.09
CA VAL A 99 -51.38 -2.41 -20.67
C VAL A 99 -52.73 -1.76 -21.00
N GLU A 100 -53.27 -2.01 -22.19
CA GLU A 100 -54.57 -1.47 -22.62
C GLU A 100 -55.72 -1.94 -21.71
N GLU A 101 -55.67 -3.19 -21.24
CA GLU A 101 -56.68 -3.74 -20.33
C GLU A 101 -56.56 -3.15 -18.92
N VAL A 102 -55.33 -2.92 -18.45
CA VAL A 102 -55.10 -2.22 -17.18
C VAL A 102 -55.63 -0.79 -17.26
N GLU A 103 -55.35 -0.06 -18.34
CA GLU A 103 -55.85 1.29 -18.56
C GLU A 103 -57.38 1.33 -18.71
N ALA A 104 -57.98 0.32 -19.37
CA ALA A 104 -59.43 0.23 -19.50
C ALA A 104 -60.13 0.05 -18.14
N VAL A 105 -59.53 -0.72 -17.22
CA VAL A 105 -60.15 -1.04 -15.92
C VAL A 105 -59.84 0.02 -14.86
N PHE A 106 -58.60 0.53 -14.80
CA PHE A 106 -58.13 1.43 -13.74
C PHE A 106 -57.92 2.88 -14.20
N GLY A 107 -57.92 3.13 -15.51
CA GLY A 107 -57.70 4.44 -16.11
C GLY A 107 -56.24 4.84 -16.28
N SER A 108 -55.33 4.24 -15.51
CA SER A 108 -53.88 4.33 -15.70
C SER A 108 -53.17 3.20 -14.95
N TRP A 109 -51.92 2.93 -15.33
CA TRP A 109 -51.05 1.99 -14.62
C TRP A 109 -50.85 2.39 -13.15
N ASP A 110 -50.57 3.67 -12.88
CA ASP A 110 -50.39 4.18 -11.52
C ASP A 110 -51.60 3.94 -10.63
N LYS A 111 -52.81 4.15 -11.16
CA LYS A 111 -54.06 3.90 -10.42
C LYS A 111 -54.28 2.42 -10.12
N MET A 112 -53.81 1.54 -11.01
CA MET A 112 -53.81 0.10 -10.76
C MET A 112 -52.84 -0.23 -9.61
N LEU A 113 -51.62 0.33 -9.62
CA LEU A 113 -50.64 0.11 -8.57
C LEU A 113 -51.17 0.60 -7.20
N ASP A 114 -51.72 1.82 -7.15
CA ASP A 114 -52.37 2.38 -5.96
C ASP A 114 -53.51 1.47 -5.45
N ALA A 115 -54.37 0.98 -6.37
CA ALA A 115 -55.50 0.11 -6.02
C ALA A 115 -55.05 -1.29 -5.56
N SER A 116 -53.91 -1.77 -6.06
CA SER A 116 -53.34 -3.05 -5.67
C SER A 116 -52.70 -3.02 -4.28
N GLY A 117 -52.32 -1.83 -3.79
CA GLY A 117 -51.61 -1.62 -2.53
C GLY A 117 -50.23 -2.27 -2.49
N ILE A 118 -49.66 -2.60 -3.65
CA ILE A 118 -48.37 -3.30 -3.76
C ILE A 118 -47.19 -2.37 -3.47
N ASP A 119 -47.35 -1.08 -3.76
CA ASP A 119 -46.48 0.02 -3.39
C ASP A 119 -46.40 0.21 -1.86
N GLN A 120 -47.51 -0.06 -1.17
CA GLN A 120 -47.62 -0.01 0.30
C GLN A 120 -47.24 -1.35 0.97
N ALA A 121 -46.90 -2.38 0.19
CA ALA A 121 -46.62 -3.70 0.72
C ALA A 121 -45.22 -3.77 1.35
N VAL A 122 -45.15 -4.41 2.53
CA VAL A 122 -43.90 -4.71 3.27
C VAL A 122 -42.87 -5.48 2.43
N ILE A 123 -43.28 -6.08 1.31
CA ILE A 123 -42.42 -6.84 0.40
C ILE A 123 -41.29 -5.96 -0.16
N GLY A 124 -41.57 -4.70 -0.54
CA GLY A 124 -40.53 -3.79 -1.03
C GLY A 124 -39.43 -3.56 0.01
N GLU A 125 -39.81 -3.20 1.23
CA GLU A 125 -38.86 -3.01 2.32
C GLU A 125 -38.04 -4.26 2.65
N VAL A 126 -38.64 -5.45 2.56
CA VAL A 126 -37.95 -6.71 2.84
C VAL A 126 -36.93 -7.02 1.76
N ILE A 127 -37.25 -6.73 0.49
CA ILE A 127 -36.33 -6.92 -0.63
C ILE A 127 -35.18 -5.92 -0.54
N ASP A 128 -35.46 -4.64 -0.25
CA ASP A 128 -34.42 -3.62 -0.08
C ASP A 128 -33.46 -3.97 1.07
N LYS A 129 -34.01 -4.43 2.22
CA LYS A 129 -33.20 -4.91 3.34
C LYS A 129 -32.37 -6.14 2.96
N ALA A 130 -32.91 -7.05 2.16
CA ALA A 130 -32.18 -8.24 1.71
C ALA A 130 -31.07 -7.88 0.71
N LEU A 131 -31.29 -6.92 -0.19
CA LEU A 131 -30.29 -6.39 -1.12
C LEU A 131 -29.17 -5.67 -0.36
N ALA A 132 -29.52 -4.78 0.58
CA ALA A 132 -28.54 -4.10 1.43
C ALA A 132 -27.69 -5.09 2.24
N ALA A 133 -28.33 -6.11 2.85
CA ALA A 133 -27.60 -7.16 3.56
C ALA A 133 -26.69 -7.98 2.62
N HIS A 134 -27.11 -8.22 1.38
CA HIS A 134 -26.27 -8.90 0.39
C HIS A 134 -25.04 -8.05 0.02
N GLU A 135 -25.23 -6.74 -0.18
CA GLU A 135 -24.12 -5.81 -0.46
C GLU A 135 -23.13 -5.74 0.71
N GLU A 136 -23.62 -5.67 1.95
CA GLU A 136 -22.79 -5.73 3.16
C GLU A 136 -21.97 -7.02 3.23
N LEU A 137 -22.59 -8.18 2.97
CA LEU A 137 -21.90 -9.47 2.95
C LEU A 137 -20.84 -9.56 1.83
N GLN A 138 -21.11 -8.99 0.66
CA GLN A 138 -20.12 -8.92 -0.43
C GLN A 138 -18.94 -8.02 -0.07
N ALA A 139 -19.22 -6.88 0.56
CA ALA A 139 -18.18 -5.96 1.04
C ALA A 139 -17.30 -6.62 2.11
N GLU A 140 -17.91 -7.31 3.08
CA GLU A 140 -17.19 -8.05 4.11
C GLU A 140 -16.35 -9.19 3.52
N ARG A 141 -16.90 -9.95 2.58
CA ARG A 141 -16.16 -11.00 1.87
C ARG A 141 -14.94 -10.44 1.16
N LYS A 142 -15.09 -9.33 0.43
CA LYS A 142 -13.97 -8.67 -0.27
C LYS A 142 -12.91 -8.16 0.72
N ARG A 143 -13.32 -7.65 1.88
CA ARG A 143 -12.40 -7.26 2.97
C ARG A 143 -11.59 -8.46 3.47
N LEU A 144 -12.27 -9.56 3.80
CA LEU A 144 -11.63 -10.79 4.29
C LEU A 144 -10.69 -11.41 3.25
N GLU A 145 -11.07 -11.43 1.97
CA GLU A 145 -10.19 -11.88 0.89
C GLU A 145 -8.94 -10.99 0.75
N GLY A 146 -9.10 -9.67 0.96
CA GLY A 146 -7.98 -8.73 1.00
C GLY A 146 -7.04 -8.98 2.19
N GLU A 147 -7.59 -9.21 3.38
CA GLU A 147 -6.82 -9.55 4.58
C GLU A 147 -6.09 -10.89 4.43
N GLN A 148 -6.76 -11.91 3.88
CA GLN A 148 -6.15 -13.20 3.60
C GLN A 148 -4.94 -13.06 2.66
N ARG A 149 -5.07 -12.29 1.56
CA ARG A 149 -3.94 -12.03 0.64
C ARG A 149 -2.78 -11.33 1.34
N ARG A 150 -3.06 -10.34 2.20
CA ARG A 150 -2.02 -9.65 2.99
C ARG A 150 -1.27 -10.63 3.90
N LEU A 151 -2.00 -11.49 4.62
CA LEU A 151 -1.40 -12.50 5.49
C LEU A 151 -0.59 -13.53 4.69
N GLU A 152 -1.05 -13.95 3.52
CA GLU A 152 -0.31 -14.85 2.64
C GLU A 152 0.99 -14.21 2.13
N ASP A 153 0.98 -12.92 1.79
CA ASP A 153 2.17 -12.20 1.35
C ASP A 153 3.16 -11.95 2.50
N GLU A 154 2.67 -11.68 3.71
CA GLU A 154 3.51 -11.64 4.91
C GLU A 154 4.13 -13.02 5.21
N ALA A 155 3.35 -14.09 5.10
CA ALA A 155 3.84 -15.45 5.28
C ALA A 155 4.94 -15.81 4.26
N LYS A 156 4.83 -15.37 3.01
CA LYS A 156 5.88 -15.53 1.99
C LYS A 156 7.17 -14.78 2.32
N ARG A 157 7.09 -13.68 3.08
CA ARG A 157 8.28 -12.90 3.52
C ARG A 157 9.01 -13.54 4.70
N ILE A 158 8.35 -14.36 5.51
CA ILE A 158 8.96 -14.99 6.70
C ILE A 158 10.23 -15.78 6.37
N PRO A 159 10.28 -16.66 5.34
CA PRO A 159 11.51 -17.39 5.00
C PRO A 159 12.66 -16.48 4.59
N GLU A 160 12.38 -15.38 3.88
CA GLU A 160 13.40 -14.42 3.49
C GLU A 160 13.95 -13.68 4.71
N LEU A 161 13.09 -13.23 5.62
CA LEU A 161 13.49 -12.58 6.87
C LEU A 161 14.33 -13.52 7.73
N LYS A 162 13.95 -14.80 7.84
CA LYS A 162 14.75 -15.81 8.55
C LYS A 162 16.13 -15.99 7.93
N ARG A 163 16.25 -16.05 6.60
CA ARG A 163 17.57 -16.10 5.92
C ARG A 163 18.41 -14.86 6.21
N ARG A 164 17.81 -13.67 6.21
CA ARG A 164 18.52 -12.43 6.54
C ARG A 164 19.01 -12.43 7.99
N GLU A 165 18.19 -12.92 8.91
CA GLU A 165 18.54 -13.08 10.32
C GLU A 165 19.69 -14.08 10.51
N GLU A 166 19.63 -15.24 9.84
CA GLU A 166 20.70 -16.25 9.85
C GLU A 166 22.03 -15.68 9.33
N VAL A 167 22.01 -14.94 8.22
CA VAL A 167 23.21 -14.27 7.68
C VAL A 167 23.74 -13.21 8.64
N ALA A 168 22.87 -12.40 9.22
CA ALA A 168 23.26 -11.39 10.20
C ALA A 168 23.87 -12.02 11.46
N ARG A 169 23.32 -13.16 11.91
CA ARG A 169 23.84 -13.93 13.03
C ARG A 169 25.21 -14.52 12.70
N ALA A 170 25.36 -15.18 11.55
CA ALA A 170 26.63 -15.73 11.11
C ALA A 170 27.73 -14.67 11.02
N LYS A 171 27.40 -13.47 10.51
CA LYS A 171 28.34 -12.35 10.45
C LYS A 171 28.75 -11.81 11.84
N ARG A 172 27.83 -11.84 12.81
CA ARG A 172 28.16 -11.48 14.20
C ARG A 172 29.08 -12.52 14.83
N ASP A 173 28.76 -13.81 14.66
CA ASP A 173 29.58 -14.90 15.19
C ASP A 173 31.00 -14.87 14.59
N GLU A 174 31.13 -14.60 13.28
CA GLU A 174 32.42 -14.40 12.60
C GLU A 174 33.19 -13.19 13.16
N SER A 175 32.51 -12.06 13.34
CA SER A 175 33.11 -10.86 13.93
C SER A 175 33.57 -11.08 15.37
N ASP A 176 32.80 -11.81 16.17
CA ASP A 176 33.14 -12.13 17.55
C ASP A 176 34.33 -13.09 17.62
N ALA A 177 34.38 -14.09 16.73
CA ALA A 177 35.53 -15.00 16.60
C ALA A 177 36.80 -14.24 16.22
N ALA A 178 36.73 -13.35 15.22
CA ALA A 178 37.87 -12.52 14.81
C ALA A 178 38.36 -11.60 15.95
N ARG A 179 37.45 -11.05 16.76
CA ARG A 179 37.81 -10.26 17.94
C ARG A 179 38.53 -11.10 19.00
N GLN A 180 38.05 -12.31 19.27
CA GLN A 180 38.69 -13.24 20.21
C GLN A 180 40.09 -13.65 19.73
N GLU A 181 40.26 -13.91 18.44
CA GLU A 181 41.56 -14.25 17.86
C GLU A 181 42.54 -13.07 17.95
N ALA A 182 42.09 -11.84 17.65
CA ALA A 182 42.89 -10.63 17.81
C ALA A 182 43.31 -10.37 19.27
N GLU A 183 42.41 -10.62 20.22
CA GLU A 183 42.71 -10.52 21.65
C GLU A 183 43.73 -11.58 22.08
N ALA A 184 43.57 -12.83 21.66
CA ALA A 184 44.53 -13.90 21.93
C ALA A 184 45.92 -13.59 21.34
N ALA A 185 45.98 -13.05 20.12
CA ALA A 185 47.22 -12.64 19.48
C ALA A 185 47.90 -11.49 20.24
N ARG A 186 47.13 -10.49 20.70
CA ARG A 186 47.64 -9.39 21.54
C ARG A 186 48.23 -9.91 22.84
N ASP A 187 47.53 -10.83 23.50
CA ASP A 187 47.98 -11.40 24.77
C ASP A 187 49.23 -12.27 24.60
N ALA A 188 49.34 -13.00 23.48
CA ALA A 188 50.56 -13.74 23.13
C ALA A 188 51.75 -12.79 22.90
N ALA A 189 51.56 -11.72 22.13
CA ALA A 189 52.59 -10.71 21.88
C ALA A 189 53.02 -9.99 23.17
N ALA A 190 52.08 -9.74 24.09
CA ALA A 190 52.40 -9.17 25.39
C ALA A 190 53.30 -10.09 26.22
N ARG A 191 53.00 -11.40 26.27
CA ARG A 191 53.84 -12.39 26.97
C ARG A 191 55.23 -12.50 26.35
N GLU A 192 55.32 -12.48 25.02
CA GLU A 192 56.61 -12.49 24.31
C GLU A 192 57.44 -11.26 24.65
N ARG A 193 56.84 -10.07 24.57
CA ARG A 193 57.49 -8.80 24.96
C ARG A 193 57.99 -8.85 26.40
N ASP A 194 57.17 -9.32 27.34
CA ASP A 194 57.54 -9.40 28.75
C ASP A 194 58.69 -10.40 28.96
N GLY A 195 58.68 -11.53 28.24
CA GLY A 195 59.79 -12.49 28.24
C GLY A 195 61.09 -11.93 27.65
N LEU A 196 61.02 -11.16 26.57
CA LEU A 196 62.16 -10.47 25.98
C LEU A 196 62.70 -9.39 26.92
N ALA A 197 61.83 -8.60 27.55
CA ALA A 197 62.22 -7.59 28.53
C ALA A 197 62.95 -8.21 29.73
N ALA A 198 62.48 -9.35 30.24
CA ALA A 198 63.17 -10.10 31.28
C ALA A 198 64.55 -10.60 30.84
N ARG A 199 64.69 -11.05 29.59
CA ARG A 199 65.97 -11.49 29.01
C ARG A 199 66.95 -10.33 28.81
N VAL A 200 66.46 -9.17 28.35
CA VAL A 200 67.27 -7.95 28.25
C VAL A 200 67.77 -7.53 29.63
N ALA A 201 66.90 -7.49 30.64
CA ALA A 201 67.30 -7.14 31.99
C ALA A 201 68.36 -8.11 32.56
N ALA A 202 68.24 -9.41 32.27
CA ALA A 202 69.24 -10.41 32.67
C ALA A 202 70.60 -10.18 31.97
N LEU A 203 70.58 -9.93 30.66
CA LEU A 203 71.80 -9.62 29.90
C LEU A 203 72.44 -8.31 30.35
N GLU A 204 71.66 -7.27 30.66
CA GLU A 204 72.17 -6.01 31.20
C GLU A 204 72.84 -6.20 32.56
N ALA A 205 72.30 -7.07 33.42
CA ALA A 205 72.91 -7.42 34.70
C ALA A 205 74.23 -8.17 34.51
N GLU A 206 74.27 -9.16 33.60
CA GLU A 206 75.50 -9.90 33.25
C GLU A 206 76.58 -8.97 32.67
N LEU A 207 76.18 -8.04 31.80
CA LEU A 207 77.08 -7.05 31.20
C LEU A 207 77.60 -6.04 32.25
N ALA A 208 76.78 -5.69 33.24
CA ALA A 208 77.20 -4.87 34.37
C ALA A 208 78.21 -5.60 35.28
N GLU A 209 78.02 -6.91 35.53
CA GLU A 209 79.01 -7.74 36.24
C GLU A 209 80.33 -7.84 35.46
N LEU A 210 80.27 -8.08 34.15
CA LEU A 210 81.45 -8.13 33.29
C LEU A 210 82.21 -6.80 33.26
N ARG A 211 81.51 -5.66 33.24
CA ARG A 211 82.13 -4.32 33.32
C ARG A 211 82.72 -4.00 34.70
N ALA A 212 82.25 -4.64 35.76
CA ALA A 212 82.78 -4.47 37.11
C ALA A 212 84.03 -5.34 37.36
N ALA A 213 84.28 -6.36 36.52
CA ALA A 213 85.51 -7.12 36.55
C ALA A 213 86.70 -6.25 36.08
N PRO A 214 87.87 -6.29 36.74
CA PRO A 214 89.03 -5.53 36.32
C PRO A 214 89.51 -5.99 34.94
N GLU A 215 89.54 -5.05 33.99
CA GLU A 215 89.93 -5.27 32.59
C GLU A 215 91.31 -5.94 32.47
N ALA A 216 91.31 -7.15 31.92
CA ALA A 216 92.42 -7.62 31.10
C ALA A 216 92.15 -7.13 29.67
N PRO A 217 93.11 -6.47 28.99
CA PRO A 217 92.86 -5.91 27.66
C PRO A 217 92.58 -7.05 26.67
N PRO A 218 91.43 -7.05 25.97
CA PRO A 218 91.24 -7.93 24.84
C PRO A 218 92.20 -7.51 23.72
N ALA A 219 92.68 -8.48 22.95
CA ALA A 219 93.50 -8.20 21.78
C ALA A 219 92.69 -7.31 20.81
N GLU A 220 93.28 -6.20 20.36
CA GLU A 220 92.65 -5.17 19.50
C GLU A 220 91.90 -5.73 18.27
N GLU A 221 92.26 -6.93 17.80
CA GLU A 221 91.59 -7.64 16.70
C GLU A 221 90.12 -8.01 16.99
N GLU A 222 89.79 -8.48 18.19
CA GLU A 222 88.44 -8.98 18.50
C GLU A 222 87.42 -7.83 18.59
N LEU A 223 87.88 -6.67 19.08
CA LEU A 223 87.11 -5.43 19.14
C LEU A 223 86.86 -4.83 17.75
N LEU A 224 87.87 -4.93 16.86
CA LEU A 224 87.74 -4.51 15.46
C LEU A 224 86.70 -5.37 14.72
N GLU A 225 86.71 -6.68 14.91
CA GLU A 225 85.73 -7.58 14.30
C GLU A 225 84.28 -7.34 14.80
N GLU A 226 84.10 -7.04 16.08
CA GLU A 226 82.78 -6.65 16.60
C GLU A 226 82.29 -5.32 16.05
N MET A 227 83.19 -4.34 15.92
CA MET A 227 82.84 -3.04 15.35
C MET A 227 82.47 -3.16 13.86
N GLU A 228 83.18 -3.99 13.09
CA GLU A 228 82.83 -4.30 11.70
C GLU A 228 81.46 -4.99 11.59
N ARG A 229 81.17 -5.96 12.46
CA ARG A 229 79.83 -6.61 12.52
C ARG A 229 78.72 -5.63 12.86
N ALA A 230 78.95 -4.71 13.79
CA ALA A 230 77.98 -3.70 14.18
C ALA A 230 77.71 -2.69 13.04
N LEU A 231 78.75 -2.25 12.34
CA LEU A 231 78.63 -1.38 11.17
C LEU A 231 77.90 -2.08 10.02
N ALA A 232 78.18 -3.36 9.77
CA ALA A 232 77.48 -4.15 8.77
C ALA A 232 75.98 -4.31 9.10
N ALA A 233 75.63 -4.55 10.36
CA ALA A 233 74.24 -4.63 10.82
C ALA A 233 73.52 -3.28 10.69
N GLN A 234 74.20 -2.17 10.99
CA GLN A 234 73.65 -0.83 10.83
C GLN A 234 73.41 -0.49 9.35
N ALA A 235 74.35 -0.83 8.47
CA ALA A 235 74.20 -0.64 7.03
C ALA A 235 73.03 -1.46 6.46
N ALA A 236 72.87 -2.72 6.89
CA ALA A 236 71.72 -3.55 6.50
C ALA A 236 70.38 -2.97 6.98
N SER A 237 70.34 -2.40 8.19
CA SER A 237 69.13 -1.74 8.71
C SER A 237 68.78 -0.46 7.95
N GLN A 238 69.78 0.32 7.53
CA GLN A 238 69.58 1.50 6.69
C GLN A 238 69.03 1.10 5.32
N GLN A 239 69.63 0.10 4.67
CA GLN A 239 69.15 -0.40 3.39
C GLN A 239 67.68 -0.87 3.46
N ALA A 240 67.30 -1.61 4.50
CA ALA A 240 65.92 -2.05 4.68
C ALA A 240 64.93 -0.87 4.87
N ARG A 241 65.36 0.23 5.52
CA ARG A 241 64.55 1.44 5.66
C ARG A 241 64.37 2.15 4.33
N ASP A 242 65.43 2.24 3.54
CA ASP A 242 65.39 2.86 2.21
C ASP A 242 64.47 2.08 1.26
N GLU A 243 64.56 0.75 1.25
CA GLU A 243 63.67 -0.13 0.48
C GLU A 243 62.18 0.04 0.87
N LEU A 244 61.89 0.17 2.17
CA LEU A 244 60.54 0.44 2.66
C LEU A 244 60.05 1.83 2.24
N HIS A 245 60.94 2.83 2.25
CA HIS A 245 60.61 4.19 1.81
C HIS A 245 60.28 4.23 0.32
N GLU A 246 61.09 3.58 -0.52
CA GLU A 246 60.82 3.45 -1.95
C GLU A 246 59.52 2.70 -2.25
N ARG A 247 59.20 1.67 -1.45
CA ARG A 247 57.92 0.96 -1.58
C ARG A 247 56.73 1.84 -1.20
N MET A 248 56.86 2.68 -0.18
CA MET A 248 55.83 3.65 0.22
C MET A 248 55.60 4.71 -0.86
N GLU A 249 56.67 5.24 -1.46
CA GLU A 249 56.55 6.21 -2.56
C GLU A 249 55.88 5.60 -3.79
N ARG A 250 56.21 4.35 -4.14
CA ARG A 250 55.51 3.62 -5.22
C ARG A 250 54.01 3.47 -4.95
N LEU A 251 53.63 3.04 -3.75
CA LEU A 251 52.21 2.89 -3.38
C LEU A 251 51.46 4.24 -3.36
N ARG A 252 52.13 5.33 -2.98
CA ARG A 252 51.57 6.69 -3.05
C ARG A 252 51.33 7.12 -4.51
N ALA A 253 52.29 6.84 -5.40
CA ALA A 253 52.15 7.13 -6.82
C ALA A 253 51.01 6.32 -7.46
N GLU A 254 50.90 5.02 -7.15
CA GLU A 254 49.81 4.15 -7.61
C GLU A 254 48.45 4.66 -7.13
N ARG A 255 48.32 5.02 -5.84
CA ARG A 255 47.08 5.60 -5.28
C ARG A 255 46.65 6.89 -5.99
N GLU A 256 47.60 7.76 -6.32
CA GLU A 256 47.30 9.00 -7.03
C GLU A 256 46.89 8.73 -8.49
N GLN A 257 47.49 7.74 -9.14
CA GLN A 257 47.08 7.28 -10.46
C GLN A 257 45.68 6.65 -10.45
N ASP A 258 45.37 5.82 -9.46
CA ASP A 258 44.04 5.25 -9.27
C ASP A 258 43.00 6.35 -9.07
N ARG A 259 43.31 7.38 -8.25
CA ARG A 259 42.42 8.52 -8.03
C ARG A 259 42.10 9.25 -9.34
N ARG A 260 43.11 9.53 -10.17
CA ARG A 260 42.93 10.16 -11.49
C ARG A 260 42.09 9.31 -12.42
N THR A 261 42.32 7.99 -12.41
CA THR A 261 41.57 7.03 -13.23
C THR A 261 40.11 7.00 -12.82
N ILE A 262 39.81 6.99 -11.51
CA ILE A 262 38.45 7.08 -10.99
C ILE A 262 37.80 8.38 -11.44
N GLU A 263 38.47 9.53 -11.30
CA GLU A 263 37.94 10.83 -11.74
C GLU A 263 37.65 10.89 -13.25
N GLU A 264 38.46 10.23 -14.07
CA GLU A 264 38.23 10.13 -15.52
C GLU A 264 37.06 9.20 -15.86
N LEU A 265 36.97 8.04 -15.21
CA LEU A 265 35.85 7.11 -15.36
C LEU A 265 34.54 7.74 -14.89
N THR A 266 34.54 8.44 -13.76
CA THR A 266 33.36 9.18 -13.27
C THR A 266 32.93 10.26 -14.27
N ARG A 267 33.86 11.01 -14.85
CA ARG A 267 33.54 11.99 -15.91
C ARG A 267 32.99 11.34 -17.17
N THR A 268 33.53 10.18 -17.55
CA THR A 268 33.06 9.44 -18.73
C THR A 268 31.66 8.88 -18.51
N LEU A 269 31.40 8.31 -17.34
CA LEU A 269 30.06 7.85 -16.94
C LEU A 269 29.06 9.00 -16.93
N ALA A 270 29.40 10.14 -16.33
CA ALA A 270 28.55 11.33 -16.34
C ALA A 270 28.25 11.83 -17.77
N ARG A 271 29.20 11.71 -18.70
CA ARG A 271 28.98 12.05 -20.12
C ARG A 271 28.08 11.05 -20.83
N VAL A 272 28.18 9.76 -20.52
CA VAL A 272 27.30 8.72 -21.07
C VAL A 272 25.87 8.89 -20.53
N ASP A 273 25.73 9.20 -19.24
CA ASP A 273 24.44 9.51 -18.61
C ASP A 273 23.83 10.78 -19.23
N ALA A 274 24.63 11.82 -19.46
CA ALA A 274 24.19 13.04 -20.13
C ALA A 274 23.93 12.86 -21.64
N GLY A 275 24.55 11.88 -22.29
CA GLY A 275 24.35 11.56 -23.71
C GLY A 275 23.17 10.62 -23.98
N SER A 276 22.56 10.06 -22.94
CA SER A 276 21.38 9.17 -23.01
C SER A 276 20.09 9.82 -22.50
N GLY A 277 20.17 11.04 -21.94
CA GLY A 277 19.04 11.93 -21.68
C GLY A 277 19.03 13.08 -22.69
N GLY A 278 17.87 13.35 -23.28
CA GLY A 278 17.69 14.39 -24.29
C GLY A 278 18.16 15.77 -23.84
N GLU A 279 18.51 16.58 -24.85
CA GLU A 279 18.88 17.98 -24.77
C GLU A 279 17.92 18.78 -23.87
N GLU A 280 18.39 19.19 -22.69
CA GLU A 280 17.86 20.37 -22.01
C GLU A 280 19.00 21.12 -21.30
N ALA A 281 18.96 22.44 -21.48
CA ALA A 281 20.08 23.37 -21.32
C ALA A 281 20.60 23.48 -19.87
N ALA A 282 21.87 23.12 -19.66
CA ALA A 282 22.60 23.47 -18.45
C ALA A 282 23.30 24.83 -18.61
N VAL A 283 22.63 25.90 -18.18
CA VAL A 283 23.28 27.18 -17.88
C VAL A 283 24.11 26.96 -16.61
N ALA A 284 25.42 27.15 -16.71
CA ALA A 284 26.34 27.09 -15.57
C ALA A 284 26.03 28.22 -14.58
N ALA A 285 25.27 27.91 -13.53
CA ALA A 285 25.04 28.78 -12.39
C ALA A 285 26.25 28.77 -11.46
N GLU A 286 26.64 29.93 -10.95
CA GLU A 286 27.63 30.08 -9.88
C GLU A 286 27.24 29.22 -8.65
N PRO A 287 28.22 28.73 -7.85
CA PRO A 287 27.92 27.90 -6.69
C PRO A 287 27.14 28.71 -5.65
N GLU A 288 25.82 28.53 -5.65
CA GLU A 288 24.90 29.15 -4.71
C GLU A 288 25.27 28.77 -3.27
N ALA A 289 25.38 29.78 -2.40
CA ALA A 289 25.68 29.55 -0.99
C ALA A 289 24.59 28.67 -0.35
N PRO A 290 24.96 27.63 0.43
CA PRO A 290 23.98 26.75 1.05
C PRO A 290 23.11 27.52 2.05
N PRO A 291 21.81 27.18 2.18
CA PRO A 291 20.94 27.82 3.16
C PRO A 291 21.45 27.58 4.59
N ALA A 292 21.33 28.58 5.46
CA ALA A 292 21.77 28.55 6.84
C ALA A 292 20.80 27.81 7.77
N SER A 293 19.50 27.77 7.43
CA SER A 293 18.45 27.11 8.21
C SER A 293 17.47 26.32 7.35
N VAL A 294 16.66 25.47 7.97
CA VAL A 294 15.59 24.74 7.27
C VAL A 294 14.52 25.69 6.77
N LEU A 295 14.19 26.72 7.55
CA LEU A 295 13.29 27.79 7.13
C LEU A 295 13.78 28.47 5.85
N GLU A 296 15.05 28.87 5.80
CA GLU A 296 15.62 29.52 4.61
C GLU A 296 15.60 28.57 3.39
N ALA A 297 15.82 27.28 3.61
CA ALA A 297 15.70 26.27 2.55
C ALA A 297 14.27 26.18 2.00
N VAL A 298 13.25 26.29 2.86
CA VAL A 298 11.83 26.29 2.46
C VAL A 298 11.46 27.59 1.76
N GLU A 299 11.90 28.74 2.27
CA GLU A 299 11.65 30.06 1.66
C GLU A 299 12.24 30.15 0.25
N ARG A 300 13.50 29.72 0.08
CA ARG A 300 14.14 29.67 -1.24
C ARG A 300 13.42 28.73 -2.19
N ALA A 301 13.10 27.51 -1.74
CA ALA A 301 12.35 26.56 -2.54
C ALA A 301 10.98 27.09 -2.94
N ALA A 302 10.25 27.76 -2.03
CA ALA A 302 8.95 28.34 -2.30
C ALA A 302 9.01 29.52 -3.28
N ALA A 303 10.10 30.30 -3.28
CA ALA A 303 10.32 31.38 -4.22
C ALA A 303 10.65 30.88 -5.64
N GLU A 304 11.27 29.71 -5.75
CA GLU A 304 11.71 29.11 -7.02
C GLU A 304 10.71 28.12 -7.61
N ALA A 305 9.87 27.51 -6.77
CA ALA A 305 8.95 26.46 -7.17
C ALA A 305 7.90 26.97 -8.16
N THR A 306 7.72 26.21 -9.24
CA THR A 306 6.71 26.52 -10.27
C THR A 306 5.45 25.67 -10.07
N HIS A 307 5.60 24.45 -9.58
CA HIS A 307 4.52 23.46 -9.50
C HIS A 307 4.19 23.04 -8.06
N LEU A 308 5.19 23.08 -7.17
CA LEU A 308 5.09 22.71 -5.77
C LEU A 308 4.50 23.87 -4.97
N ARG A 309 3.50 23.56 -4.14
CA ARG A 309 2.84 24.54 -3.27
C ARG A 309 3.26 24.35 -1.84
N PHE A 310 3.24 25.41 -1.04
CA PHE A 310 3.66 25.38 0.36
C PHE A 310 2.54 25.89 1.26
N ALA A 311 2.18 25.11 2.28
CA ALA A 311 1.23 25.53 3.30
C ALA A 311 1.91 26.40 4.37
N PRO A 312 1.18 27.31 5.05
CA PRO A 312 1.74 28.11 6.14
C PRO A 312 2.46 27.28 7.21
N LYS A 313 1.87 26.14 7.59
CA LYS A 313 2.43 25.19 8.56
C LYS A 313 3.82 24.65 8.16
N ALA A 314 4.15 24.61 6.87
CA ALA A 314 5.46 24.17 6.41
C ALA A 314 6.57 25.14 6.82
N PHE A 315 6.28 26.45 6.81
CA PHE A 315 7.22 27.49 7.25
C PHE A 315 7.35 27.49 8.77
N GLU A 316 6.24 27.43 9.50
CA GLU A 316 6.22 27.37 10.97
C GLU A 316 7.05 26.19 11.50
N THR A 317 6.85 25.00 10.93
CA THR A 317 7.58 23.80 11.35
C THR A 317 9.05 23.80 10.92
N ALA A 318 9.37 24.49 9.82
CA ALA A 318 10.74 24.66 9.35
C ALA A 318 11.56 25.61 10.24
N GLU A 319 10.92 26.63 10.80
CA GLU A 319 11.52 27.56 11.78
C GLU A 319 12.02 26.82 13.02
N ASP A 320 11.21 25.90 13.56
CA ASP A 320 11.51 25.13 14.78
C ASP A 320 12.42 23.90 14.56
N SER A 321 12.88 23.68 13.33
CA SER A 321 13.61 22.48 12.93
C SER A 321 15.10 22.57 13.27
N PRO A 322 15.64 21.69 14.14
CA PRO A 322 17.05 21.72 14.53
C PRO A 322 17.94 20.92 13.56
N PHE A 323 17.44 20.57 12.38
CA PHE A 323 18.12 19.73 11.41
C PHE A 323 19.35 20.42 10.80
N ARG A 324 20.53 19.82 10.93
CA ARG A 324 21.82 20.47 10.62
C ARG A 324 22.19 20.50 9.13
N ARG A 325 21.37 19.93 8.24
CA ARG A 325 21.66 19.83 6.79
C ARG A 325 20.59 20.51 5.93
N PRO A 326 20.34 21.81 6.11
CA PRO A 326 19.31 22.54 5.35
C PRO A 326 19.50 22.49 3.83
N GLY A 327 20.75 22.44 3.34
CA GLY A 327 21.00 22.26 1.90
C GLY A 327 20.48 20.94 1.33
N LEU A 328 20.29 19.90 2.15
CA LEU A 328 19.61 18.67 1.71
C LEU A 328 18.10 18.90 1.53
N VAL A 329 17.49 19.69 2.42
CA VAL A 329 16.06 20.05 2.33
C VAL A 329 15.80 20.81 1.04
N LEU A 330 16.59 21.86 0.76
CA LEU A 330 16.45 22.66 -0.46
C LEU A 330 16.55 21.81 -1.74
N ARG A 331 17.58 20.96 -1.82
CA ARG A 331 17.73 20.05 -2.98
C ARG A 331 16.53 19.12 -3.12
N THR A 332 16.06 18.50 -2.04
CA THR A 332 14.90 17.61 -2.11
C THR A 332 13.62 18.34 -2.51
N LEU A 333 13.42 19.59 -2.06
CA LEU A 333 12.26 20.39 -2.45
C LEU A 333 12.31 20.80 -3.93
N ARG A 334 13.48 21.18 -4.46
CA ARG A 334 13.68 21.45 -5.90
C ARG A 334 13.35 20.22 -6.74
N THR A 335 13.90 19.06 -6.36
CA THR A 335 13.59 17.78 -7.00
C THR A 335 12.10 17.44 -6.93
N LEU A 336 11.44 17.76 -5.81
CA LEU A 336 10.01 17.52 -5.66
C LEU A 336 9.15 18.43 -6.54
N ASP A 337 9.62 19.64 -6.89
CA ASP A 337 8.95 20.54 -7.83
C ASP A 337 8.85 19.93 -9.24
N GLU A 338 9.93 19.30 -9.72
CA GLU A 338 9.94 18.58 -10.99
C GLU A 338 8.94 17.42 -10.99
N VAL A 339 8.88 16.67 -9.88
CA VAL A 339 7.91 15.59 -9.69
C VAL A 339 6.47 16.14 -9.62
N ALA A 340 6.27 17.30 -8.98
CA ALA A 340 4.98 17.95 -8.88
C ALA A 340 4.47 18.42 -10.25
N GLY A 341 5.35 18.93 -11.12
CA GLY A 341 5.01 19.28 -12.50
C GLY A 341 4.46 18.10 -13.27
N ARG A 342 5.19 16.97 -13.30
CA ARG A 342 4.73 15.73 -13.95
C ARG A 342 3.42 15.20 -13.37
N TYR A 343 3.26 15.31 -12.05
CA TYR A 343 2.03 14.87 -11.39
C TYR A 343 0.81 15.73 -11.77
N ALA A 344 0.99 17.05 -11.88
CA ALA A 344 -0.04 18.00 -12.27
C ALA A 344 -0.48 17.82 -13.72
N GLU A 345 0.46 17.51 -14.63
CA GLU A 345 0.19 17.22 -16.04
C GLU A 345 -0.56 15.89 -16.28
N GLY A 346 -0.64 15.04 -15.26
CA GLY A 346 -1.33 13.75 -15.35
C GLY A 346 -0.49 12.63 -15.99
N ASP A 347 0.74 12.92 -16.39
CA ASP A 347 1.62 11.99 -17.09
C ASP A 347 2.70 11.43 -16.16
N MET A 348 2.35 10.40 -15.39
CA MET A 348 3.36 9.66 -14.64
C MET A 348 3.53 8.21 -15.11
N GLY A 349 2.48 7.57 -15.63
CA GLY A 349 2.50 6.15 -16.04
C GLY A 349 2.90 5.16 -14.92
N ARG A 350 3.14 5.65 -13.70
CA ARG A 350 3.71 4.96 -12.54
C ARG A 350 3.30 5.65 -11.25
N SER A 351 3.59 5.03 -10.09
CA SER A 351 3.26 5.63 -8.79
C SER A 351 4.15 6.83 -8.45
N LEU A 352 3.64 7.76 -7.63
CA LEU A 352 4.38 8.96 -7.19
C LEU A 352 5.69 8.61 -6.49
N GLY A 353 5.71 7.54 -5.68
CA GLY A 353 6.94 7.07 -5.04
C GLY A 353 7.99 6.54 -6.04
N GLN A 354 7.56 5.90 -7.14
CA GLN A 354 8.48 5.46 -8.20
C GLN A 354 9.06 6.65 -8.97
N ALA A 355 8.21 7.61 -9.33
CA ALA A 355 8.66 8.85 -9.98
C ALA A 355 9.64 9.62 -9.08
N ALA A 356 9.36 9.72 -7.79
CA ALA A 356 10.26 10.35 -6.82
C ALA A 356 11.60 9.60 -6.70
N ALA A 357 11.60 8.26 -6.74
CA ALA A 357 12.81 7.45 -6.64
C ALA A 357 13.76 7.63 -7.84
N GLU A 358 13.23 7.78 -9.05
CA GLU A 358 14.01 8.05 -10.27
C GLU A 358 14.75 9.38 -10.19
N HIS A 359 14.16 10.34 -9.49
CA HIS A 359 14.73 11.64 -9.19
C HIS A 359 15.61 11.65 -7.92
N GLY A 360 15.94 10.47 -7.38
CA GLY A 360 16.86 10.31 -6.25
C GLY A 360 16.22 10.40 -4.86
N ILE A 361 14.90 10.51 -4.76
CA ILE A 361 14.16 10.51 -3.48
C ILE A 361 13.89 9.07 -3.05
N THR A 362 14.84 8.46 -2.34
CA THR A 362 14.80 7.03 -1.97
C THR A 362 14.05 6.72 -0.68
N GLN A 363 13.79 7.71 0.18
CA GLN A 363 13.14 7.54 1.48
C GLN A 363 11.66 7.96 1.46
N TRP A 364 10.97 7.61 0.38
CA TRP A 364 9.54 7.88 0.22
C TRP A 364 8.69 6.95 1.09
N LYS A 365 7.73 7.52 1.82
CA LYS A 365 6.70 6.79 2.56
C LYS A 365 5.33 7.14 1.97
N PRO A 366 4.56 6.14 1.49
CA PRO A 366 3.36 6.38 0.69
C PRO A 366 2.21 6.99 1.50
N ASP A 367 2.14 6.72 2.81
CA ASP A 367 1.10 7.28 3.65
C ASP A 367 1.46 7.26 5.15
N VAL A 368 0.62 7.90 5.97
CA VAL A 368 0.63 7.83 7.44
C VAL A 368 -0.45 6.84 7.91
N ALA A 369 -0.13 6.03 8.92
CA ALA A 369 -1.09 5.10 9.51
C ALA A 369 -2.37 5.81 10.01
N GLU A 370 -3.53 5.25 9.71
CA GLU A 370 -4.84 5.82 10.06
C GLU A 370 -5.02 5.98 11.58
N THR A 371 -4.51 5.02 12.37
CA THR A 371 -4.52 5.08 13.83
C THR A 371 -3.72 6.26 14.38
N THR A 372 -2.57 6.57 13.76
CA THR A 372 -1.74 7.72 14.12
C THR A 372 -2.44 9.03 13.77
N ARG A 373 -3.03 9.11 12.57
CA ARG A 373 -3.80 10.29 12.14
C ARG A 373 -4.96 10.62 13.08
N LYS A 374 -5.73 9.62 13.53
CA LYS A 374 -6.84 9.83 14.47
C LYS A 374 -6.39 10.24 15.86
N ARG A 375 -5.24 9.73 16.33
CA ARG A 375 -4.73 10.04 17.66
C ARG A 375 -4.12 11.43 17.76
N TYR A 376 -3.44 11.88 16.70
CA TYR A 376 -2.74 13.16 16.63
C TYR A 376 -3.30 14.02 15.50
N GLU A 377 -4.62 14.16 15.43
CA GLU A 377 -5.32 14.84 14.33
C GLU A 377 -4.79 16.26 14.07
N ASP A 378 -4.57 17.05 15.13
CA ASP A 378 -4.11 18.43 14.99
C ASP A 378 -2.69 18.54 14.42
N GLU A 379 -1.84 17.55 14.69
CA GLU A 379 -0.49 17.47 14.14
C GLU A 379 -0.50 17.06 12.66
N TYR A 380 -1.41 16.14 12.30
CA TYR A 380 -1.56 15.59 10.95
C TYR A 380 -2.56 16.34 10.05
N THR A 381 -2.98 17.54 10.47
CA THR A 381 -3.81 18.42 9.65
C THR A 381 -3.18 19.80 9.52
N PHE A 382 -3.50 20.49 8.44
CA PHE A 382 -3.07 21.86 8.18
C PHE A 382 -4.16 22.60 7.43
N THR A 383 -4.08 23.93 7.41
CA THR A 383 -5.03 24.76 6.67
C THR A 383 -4.36 25.38 5.45
N LEU A 384 -5.01 25.28 4.29
CA LEU A 384 -4.63 25.99 3.07
C LEU A 384 -5.90 26.62 2.48
N ASP A 385 -5.87 27.91 2.18
CA ASP A 385 -7.00 28.66 1.61
C ASP A 385 -8.32 28.48 2.39
N GLY A 386 -8.22 28.37 3.72
CA GLY A 386 -9.37 28.18 4.62
C GLY A 386 -9.88 26.73 4.72
N LYS A 387 -9.28 25.77 4.02
CA LYS A 387 -9.62 24.35 4.09
C LYS A 387 -8.68 23.56 4.98
N LYS A 388 -9.24 22.73 5.86
CA LYS A 388 -8.50 21.76 6.67
C LYS A 388 -8.19 20.53 5.83
N LEU A 389 -6.90 20.30 5.57
CA LEU A 389 -6.37 19.18 4.77
C LEU A 389 -5.51 18.26 5.63
N TRP A 390 -5.40 17.00 5.21
CA TRP A 390 -4.61 15.98 5.88
C TRP A 390 -3.22 15.85 5.26
N VAL A 391 -2.19 15.68 6.08
CA VAL A 391 -0.90 15.18 5.58
C VAL A 391 -0.96 13.70 5.25
N GLY A 392 -0.26 13.29 4.19
CA GLY A 392 -0.15 11.91 3.74
C GLY A 392 1.29 11.50 3.48
N PRO A 393 1.70 11.32 2.21
CA PRO A 393 3.03 10.83 1.91
C PRO A 393 4.11 11.75 2.48
N HIS A 394 5.24 11.17 2.85
CA HIS A 394 6.35 11.93 3.41
C HIS A 394 7.71 11.36 3.02
N ILE A 395 8.72 12.23 3.05
CA ILE A 395 10.09 11.92 2.69
C ILE A 395 10.94 11.97 3.96
N GLY A 396 11.67 10.90 4.23
CA GLY A 396 12.69 10.89 5.30
C GLY A 396 14.01 11.49 4.83
N LEU A 397 14.56 12.42 5.59
CA LEU A 397 15.86 13.04 5.32
C LEU A 397 16.87 12.69 6.42
N GLY A 398 18.04 12.22 6.02
CA GLY A 398 19.12 11.87 6.93
C GLY A 398 18.97 10.50 7.59
N SER A 399 19.94 10.15 8.43
CA SER A 399 20.01 8.90 9.19
C SER A 399 20.67 9.16 10.55
N GLY A 400 20.29 8.39 11.57
CA GLY A 400 20.79 8.54 12.94
C GLY A 400 19.67 8.56 13.98
N SER A 401 19.97 9.04 15.19
CA SER A 401 18.99 9.27 16.25
C SER A 401 18.99 10.73 16.67
N GLY A 402 17.81 11.32 16.82
CA GLY A 402 17.62 12.71 17.25
C GLY A 402 17.26 13.68 16.12
N ALA A 403 16.52 14.74 16.49
CA ALA A 403 15.94 15.72 15.57
C ALA A 403 16.98 16.54 14.77
N GLN A 404 18.26 16.51 15.17
CA GLN A 404 19.33 17.23 14.47
C GLN A 404 19.87 16.46 13.25
N PHE A 405 19.66 15.15 13.20
CA PHE A 405 20.18 14.24 12.17
C PHE A 405 19.10 13.69 11.24
N ILE A 406 17.83 13.80 11.64
CA ILE A 406 16.69 13.36 10.84
C ILE A 406 15.70 14.51 10.71
N ALA A 407 15.24 14.72 9.48
CA ALA A 407 14.08 15.56 9.18
C ALA A 407 13.07 14.81 8.31
N ARG A 408 11.85 15.32 8.22
CA ARG A 408 10.82 14.84 7.30
C ARG A 408 10.19 15.99 6.55
N ILE A 409 9.82 15.71 5.31
CA ILE A 409 8.96 16.58 4.48
C ILE A 409 7.64 15.84 4.32
N TYR A 410 6.58 16.33 4.94
CA TYR A 410 5.23 15.80 4.78
C TYR A 410 4.48 16.55 3.70
N LEU A 411 3.74 15.78 2.90
CA LEU A 411 3.05 16.24 1.73
C LEU A 411 1.55 15.98 1.86
N HIS A 412 0.78 16.80 1.18
CA HIS A 412 -0.56 16.48 0.75
C HIS A 412 -0.56 16.34 -0.77
N VAL A 413 -1.17 15.27 -1.26
CA VAL A 413 -1.29 15.00 -2.69
C VAL A 413 -2.76 15.11 -3.04
N ALA A 414 -3.10 16.19 -3.73
CA ALA A 414 -4.45 16.43 -4.21
C ALA A 414 -4.60 15.83 -5.60
N ASP A 415 -5.59 14.96 -5.80
CA ASP A 415 -5.89 14.35 -7.09
C ASP A 415 -6.74 15.24 -8.00
N GLY A 416 -7.22 16.38 -7.48
CA GLY A 416 -8.09 17.33 -8.17
C GLY A 416 -9.56 16.94 -8.16
N SER A 417 -9.97 15.95 -7.34
CA SER A 417 -11.39 15.61 -7.15
C SER A 417 -12.14 16.65 -6.30
N ASP A 418 -11.43 17.34 -5.40
CA ASP A 418 -11.98 18.48 -4.65
C ASP A 418 -11.94 19.75 -5.53
N PRO A 419 -13.08 20.38 -5.84
CA PRO A 419 -13.14 21.55 -6.71
C PRO A 419 -12.36 22.77 -6.18
N ASP A 420 -12.11 22.85 -4.87
CA ASP A 420 -11.34 23.96 -4.29
C ASP A 420 -9.88 23.59 -4.01
N VAL A 421 -9.47 22.33 -4.23
CA VAL A 421 -8.07 21.91 -4.11
C VAL A 421 -7.61 21.28 -5.43
N PRO A 422 -7.00 22.07 -6.33
CA PRO A 422 -6.61 21.56 -7.64
C PRO A 422 -5.55 20.48 -7.50
N ARG A 423 -5.48 19.62 -8.52
CA ARG A 423 -4.51 18.55 -8.60
C ARG A 423 -3.08 19.08 -8.43
N GLY A 424 -2.32 18.49 -7.52
CA GLY A 424 -0.96 18.94 -7.23
C GLY A 424 -0.38 18.36 -5.95
N ILE A 425 0.86 18.77 -5.66
CA ILE A 425 1.59 18.40 -4.45
C ILE A 425 1.75 19.65 -3.59
N ILE A 426 1.37 19.53 -2.33
CA ILE A 426 1.47 20.59 -1.34
C ILE A 426 2.41 20.13 -0.23
N VAL A 427 3.45 20.91 0.07
CA VAL A 427 4.31 20.71 1.23
C VAL A 427 3.62 21.28 2.46
N ALA A 428 3.41 20.42 3.46
CA ALA A 428 2.59 20.75 4.62
C ALA A 428 3.40 20.89 5.91
N VAL A 429 4.43 20.07 6.11
CA VAL A 429 5.32 20.12 7.28
C VAL A 429 6.74 19.83 6.82
N VAL A 430 7.70 20.61 7.28
CA VAL A 430 9.14 20.39 6.99
C VAL A 430 9.93 20.51 8.28
N GLY A 431 10.63 19.44 8.66
CA GLY A 431 11.51 19.49 9.83
C GLY A 431 11.36 18.27 10.71
N ARG A 432 10.93 18.46 11.97
CA ARG A 432 10.85 17.37 12.94
C ARG A 432 9.90 16.27 12.48
N HIS A 433 10.18 15.06 12.97
CA HIS A 433 9.24 13.95 12.88
C HIS A 433 7.98 14.30 13.70
N LEU A 434 6.80 14.21 13.07
CA LEU A 434 5.52 14.30 13.78
C LEU A 434 5.34 13.11 14.76
N PRO A 435 4.55 13.26 15.84
CA PRO A 435 4.32 12.18 16.79
C PRO A 435 3.74 10.93 16.12
N ASP A 436 4.23 9.75 16.50
CA ASP A 436 3.71 8.46 16.05
C ASP A 436 3.24 7.61 17.25
N THR A 437 2.71 6.41 16.99
CA THR A 437 2.25 5.51 18.07
C THR A 437 3.38 4.89 18.90
N THR A 438 4.63 5.15 18.54
CA THR A 438 5.84 4.60 19.18
C THR A 438 6.59 5.66 20.00
N THR A 439 6.28 6.94 19.77
CA THR A 439 6.73 8.11 20.54
C THR A 439 5.65 8.51 21.54
#